data_AF-D6TT28-F1
#
_entry.id   AF-D6TT28-F1
#
_cell.length_a   1.000
_cell.length_b   1.000
_cell.length_c   1.000
_cell.angle_alpha   90.00
_cell.angle_beta   90.00
_cell.angle_gamma   90.00
#
_symmetry.space_group_name_H-M   'P 1'
#
loop_
_entity.id
_entity.type
_entity.pdbx_description
1 polymer ?
#
loop_
_entity_poly.entity_id
_entity_poly.type
_entity_poly.pdbx_seq_one_letter_code
_entity_poly.pdbx_strand_id
1 'polypeptide(L)'
;MLKVLLVSGSLFMVLMMFATSMTVTMDAQAQGPPLMMSPGTQTIDTSGTGRRTEVVQWALKMAAHLHCTPARLVTDCQGSGADHYYDAGFPPEIIQWANTRCPGCAAWQADTFQCVVFVIAAYAYVQPLPVQGQNANQYWEHFVSQPGWQRLPVHGNVPQPGDIMAWNGGAYGHVSIVLGVDPRHTAITFAQANGEFPVQTLPLNHDGSINTQNGYWNAFEVVGYLHPLILS
;
A
#
# COMPACT_ATOMS: atom_id res chain seq x y z
N MET A 1 -30.30 -49.71 37.05
CA MET A 1 -30.32 -48.28 37.42
C MET A 1 -29.85 -47.50 36.20
N LEU A 2 -30.71 -47.25 35.22
CA LEU A 2 -31.68 -46.16 35.03
C LEU A 2 -31.05 -44.89 34.41
N LYS A 3 -31.65 -44.50 33.27
CA LYS A 3 -31.26 -43.53 32.24
C LYS A 3 -31.32 -42.06 32.66
N VAL A 4 -30.38 -41.27 32.10
CA VAL A 4 -30.51 -39.96 31.41
C VAL A 4 -31.84 -39.19 31.54
N LEU A 5 -31.78 -37.91 31.92
CA LEU A 5 -32.26 -36.75 31.12
C LEU A 5 -31.87 -35.41 31.77
N LEU A 6 -31.10 -34.59 31.05
CA LEU A 6 -30.84 -33.18 31.35
C LEU A 6 -31.97 -32.34 30.74
N VAL A 7 -32.61 -31.51 31.56
CA VAL A 7 -33.60 -30.51 31.12
C VAL A 7 -33.04 -29.11 31.35
N SER A 8 -33.08 -28.37 30.25
CA SER A 8 -32.85 -26.95 30.02
C SER A 8 -33.66 -25.99 30.92
N GLY A 9 -33.10 -24.81 31.18
CA GLY A 9 -33.85 -23.69 31.76
C GLY A 9 -33.04 -22.40 31.83
N SER A 10 -32.80 -21.75 30.69
CA SER A 10 -32.24 -20.40 30.62
C SER A 10 -33.31 -19.37 31.01
N LEU A 11 -33.07 -18.63 32.09
CA LEU A 11 -33.92 -17.53 32.56
C LEU A 11 -33.56 -16.26 31.77
N PHE A 12 -34.54 -15.75 31.02
CA PHE A 12 -34.51 -14.48 30.29
C PHE A 12 -34.39 -13.30 31.27
N MET A 13 -33.32 -12.50 31.15
CA MET A 13 -33.25 -11.16 31.76
C MET A 13 -33.50 -10.13 30.65
N VAL A 14 -34.69 -9.53 30.65
CA VAL A 14 -35.05 -8.39 29.80
C VAL A 14 -34.53 -7.13 30.50
N LEU A 15 -33.43 -6.57 30.01
CA LEU A 15 -32.94 -5.26 30.41
C LEU A 15 -33.45 -4.21 29.41
N MET A 16 -34.49 -3.47 29.80
CA MET A 16 -34.91 -2.27 29.07
C MET A 16 -33.93 -1.13 29.38
N MET A 17 -33.15 -0.71 28.39
CA MET A 17 -32.43 0.57 28.42
C MET A 17 -33.19 1.62 27.61
N PHE A 18 -33.46 2.73 28.28
CA PHE A 18 -34.10 3.93 27.77
C PHE A 18 -33.25 4.57 26.66
N ALA A 19 -33.86 4.78 25.49
CA ALA A 19 -33.32 5.66 24.46
C ALA A 19 -33.77 7.10 24.73
N THR A 20 -32.86 7.94 25.23
CA THR A 20 -33.01 9.40 25.19
C THR A 20 -32.37 9.91 23.91
N SER A 21 -33.21 10.20 22.92
CA SER A 21 -32.84 10.86 21.67
C SER A 21 -32.46 12.32 21.97
N MET A 22 -31.18 12.66 21.90
CA MET A 22 -30.75 14.06 21.84
C MET A 22 -30.74 14.49 20.37
N THR A 23 -31.70 15.31 20.00
CA THR A 23 -31.75 16.03 18.72
C THR A 23 -30.75 17.18 18.79
N VAL A 24 -29.59 17.03 18.16
CA VAL A 24 -28.67 18.15 17.94
C VAL A 24 -29.05 18.76 16.60
N THR A 25 -29.65 19.95 16.64
CA THR A 25 -29.84 20.81 15.46
C THR A 25 -28.46 21.33 15.04
N MET A 26 -27.91 20.77 13.96
CA MET A 26 -26.74 21.37 13.31
C MET A 26 -27.21 22.51 12.41
N ASP A 27 -26.83 23.73 12.77
CA ASP A 27 -26.93 24.90 11.90
C ASP A 27 -26.12 24.66 10.64
N ALA A 28 -26.81 24.66 9.50
CA ALA A 28 -26.22 24.63 8.18
C ALA A 28 -25.54 25.99 7.91
N GLN A 29 -24.30 26.15 8.38
CA GLN A 29 -23.42 27.19 7.85
C GLN A 29 -23.10 26.86 6.40
N ALA A 30 -23.44 27.80 5.52
CA ALA A 30 -23.20 27.79 4.10
C ALA A 30 -21.74 27.41 3.77
N GLN A 31 -21.54 26.14 3.44
CA GLN A 31 -20.36 25.69 2.71
C GLN A 31 -20.54 26.19 1.27
N GLY A 32 -19.65 27.09 0.85
CA GLY A 32 -19.53 27.47 -0.54
C GLY A 32 -19.37 26.22 -1.42
N PRO A 33 -19.70 26.32 -2.72
CA PRO A 33 -19.60 25.18 -3.62
C PRO A 33 -18.19 24.58 -3.51
N PRO A 34 -18.07 23.24 -3.43
CA PRO A 34 -16.76 22.59 -3.43
C PRO A 34 -16.01 23.07 -4.67
N LEU A 35 -14.83 23.66 -4.46
CA LEU A 35 -13.91 23.94 -5.53
C LEU A 35 -13.60 22.59 -6.19
N MET A 36 -14.24 22.33 -7.34
CA MET A 36 -13.82 21.26 -8.23
C MET A 36 -12.39 21.61 -8.68
N MET A 37 -11.40 21.10 -7.95
CA MET A 37 -10.05 21.02 -8.46
C MET A 37 -10.14 20.08 -9.66
N SER A 38 -10.14 20.68 -10.85
CA SER A 38 -9.92 19.94 -12.10
C SER A 38 -8.66 19.10 -11.89
N PRO A 39 -8.70 17.78 -12.13
CA PRO A 39 -7.51 16.95 -12.06
C PRO A 39 -6.63 17.37 -13.23
N GLY A 40 -5.86 18.44 -13.01
CA GLY A 40 -4.73 18.77 -13.86
C GLY A 40 -3.89 17.52 -13.87
N THR A 41 -3.81 16.87 -15.03
CA THR A 41 -2.94 15.74 -15.27
C THR A 41 -1.51 16.23 -15.05
N GLN A 42 -1.06 16.19 -13.79
CA GLN A 42 0.33 16.44 -13.48
C GLN A 42 1.07 15.27 -14.11
N THR A 43 1.82 15.56 -15.16
CA THR A 43 2.76 14.61 -15.75
C THR A 43 3.83 14.34 -14.70
N ILE A 44 3.63 13.29 -13.92
CA ILE A 44 4.65 12.74 -13.03
C ILE A 44 5.78 12.30 -13.95
N ASP A 45 6.97 12.82 -13.70
CA ASP A 45 8.16 12.35 -14.40
C ASP A 45 8.48 10.95 -13.90
N THR A 46 8.01 9.97 -14.66
CA THR A 46 8.28 8.53 -14.45
C THR A 46 9.53 8.10 -15.21
N SER A 47 10.25 9.03 -15.86
CA SER A 47 11.48 8.71 -16.57
C SER A 47 12.62 8.49 -15.57
N GLY A 48 12.69 7.25 -15.05
CA GLY A 48 13.91 6.76 -14.46
C GLY A 48 15.05 6.77 -15.50
N THR A 49 16.29 6.78 -15.04
CA THR A 49 17.42 6.45 -15.91
C THR A 49 17.60 4.94 -15.95
N GLY A 50 17.95 4.42 -17.13
CA GLY A 50 18.35 3.04 -17.32
C GLY A 50 17.30 2.02 -16.85
N ARG A 51 17.76 1.02 -16.10
CA ARG A 51 16.96 -0.15 -15.72
C ARG A 51 15.96 0.11 -14.61
N ARG A 52 16.04 1.25 -13.91
CA ARG A 52 15.00 1.67 -12.94
C ARG A 52 13.65 1.93 -13.62
N THR A 53 13.65 2.39 -14.86
CA THR A 53 12.42 2.56 -15.65
C THR A 53 11.69 1.24 -15.85
N GLU A 54 12.41 0.12 -15.96
CA GLU A 54 11.79 -1.21 -16.04
C GLU A 54 11.04 -1.56 -14.75
N VAL A 55 11.60 -1.24 -13.57
CA VAL A 55 10.94 -1.45 -12.26
C VAL A 55 9.64 -0.66 -12.19
N VAL A 56 9.69 0.62 -12.57
CA VAL A 56 8.50 1.50 -12.62
C VAL A 56 7.44 0.95 -13.58
N GLN A 57 7.85 0.49 -14.77
CA GLN A 57 6.94 -0.11 -15.74
C GLN A 57 6.27 -1.38 -15.20
N TRP A 58 7.01 -2.26 -14.52
CA TRP A 58 6.43 -3.43 -13.88
C TRP A 58 5.46 -3.06 -12.77
N ALA A 59 5.82 -2.10 -11.91
CA ALA A 59 4.95 -1.61 -10.85
C ALA A 59 3.64 -1.05 -11.41
N LEU A 60 3.69 -0.22 -12.46
CA LEU A 60 2.51 0.32 -13.13
C LEU A 60 1.65 -0.77 -13.81
N LYS A 61 2.28 -1.73 -14.50
CA LYS A 61 1.55 -2.86 -15.12
C LYS A 61 0.81 -3.68 -14.08
N MET A 62 1.42 -3.99 -12.94
CA MET A 62 0.77 -4.72 -11.87
C MET A 62 -0.35 -3.90 -11.21
N ALA A 63 -0.07 -2.63 -10.89
CA ALA A 63 -1.01 -1.73 -10.23
C ALA A 63 -2.29 -1.51 -11.06
N ALA A 64 -2.19 -1.52 -12.40
CA ALA A 64 -3.34 -1.40 -13.30
C ALA A 64 -4.36 -2.56 -13.16
N HIS A 65 -3.96 -3.67 -12.55
CA HIS A 65 -4.76 -4.88 -12.38
C HIS A 65 -5.06 -5.21 -10.92
N LEU A 66 -4.68 -4.33 -9.98
CA LEU A 66 -5.01 -4.47 -8.57
C LEU A 66 -6.33 -3.78 -8.24
N HIS A 67 -7.16 -4.41 -7.42
CA HIS A 67 -8.45 -3.92 -6.97
C HIS A 67 -8.66 -4.18 -5.48
N CYS A 68 -9.59 -3.43 -4.91
CA CYS A 68 -9.99 -3.55 -3.50
C CYS A 68 -10.77 -4.85 -3.25
N THR A 69 -10.55 -5.48 -2.10
CA THR A 69 -11.27 -6.69 -1.68
C THR A 69 -12.26 -6.41 -0.52
N PRO A 70 -13.47 -6.99 -0.50
CA PRO A 70 -14.09 -7.75 -1.60
C PRO A 70 -14.30 -6.83 -2.81
N ALA A 71 -14.24 -7.41 -4.02
CA ALA A 71 -14.30 -6.73 -5.33
C ALA A 71 -15.62 -5.98 -5.63
N ARG A 72 -16.21 -5.35 -4.62
CA ARG A 72 -17.64 -5.03 -4.56
C ARG A 72 -17.98 -3.57 -4.47
N LEU A 73 -17.05 -2.65 -4.24
CA LEU A 73 -17.42 -1.24 -4.03
C LEU A 73 -16.36 -0.30 -4.60
N VAL A 74 -16.72 0.30 -5.75
CA VAL A 74 -16.33 1.63 -6.23
C VAL A 74 -14.83 1.94 -6.29
N THR A 75 -14.51 3.07 -6.89
CA THR A 75 -13.18 3.51 -7.34
C THR A 75 -12.17 3.78 -6.22
N ASP A 76 -12.45 3.34 -5.00
CA ASP A 76 -11.73 3.65 -3.78
C ASP A 76 -11.83 2.55 -2.71
N CYS A 77 -10.68 2.11 -2.18
CA CYS A 77 -10.66 1.09 -1.11
C CYS A 77 -11.11 1.64 0.26
N GLN A 78 -11.79 2.78 0.28
CA GLN A 78 -12.17 3.47 1.50
C GLN A 78 -13.14 2.63 2.33
N GLY A 79 -12.75 2.38 3.59
CA GLY A 79 -13.65 1.88 4.64
C GLY A 79 -13.56 0.41 5.01
N SER A 80 -12.78 -0.43 4.31
CA SER A 80 -12.38 -1.79 4.79
C SER A 80 -11.54 -2.62 3.82
N GLY A 81 -11.34 -2.16 2.57
CA GLY A 81 -10.59 -2.91 1.56
C GLY A 81 -9.11 -2.54 1.53
N ALA A 82 -8.27 -3.52 1.25
CA ALA A 82 -6.93 -3.29 0.73
C ALA A 82 -6.92 -3.71 -0.74
N ASP A 83 -6.10 -3.06 -1.56
CA ASP A 83 -5.88 -3.36 -2.98
C ASP A 83 -4.97 -4.60 -3.20
N HIS A 84 -5.33 -5.71 -2.58
CA HIS A 84 -4.55 -6.96 -2.66
C HIS A 84 -5.15 -8.01 -3.60
N TYR A 85 -6.29 -7.73 -4.26
CA TYR A 85 -6.86 -8.59 -5.29
C TYR A 85 -6.32 -8.21 -6.66
N TYR A 86 -5.89 -9.17 -7.48
CA TYR A 86 -5.61 -8.92 -8.90
C TYR A 86 -6.54 -9.68 -9.86
N ASP A 87 -6.86 -9.05 -11.00
CA ASP A 87 -7.72 -9.64 -12.03
C ASP A 87 -6.96 -10.48 -13.08
N ALA A 88 -7.68 -10.99 -14.08
CA ALA A 88 -7.13 -11.83 -15.14
C ALA A 88 -6.16 -11.11 -16.10
N GLY A 89 -6.07 -9.79 -16.06
CA GLY A 89 -5.10 -9.00 -16.82
C GLY A 89 -3.76 -8.82 -16.11
N PHE A 90 -3.64 -9.25 -14.84
CA PHE A 90 -2.37 -9.18 -14.12
C PHE A 90 -1.24 -9.89 -14.89
N PRO A 91 -0.01 -9.34 -14.94
CA PRO A 91 1.03 -9.85 -15.83
C PRO A 91 1.35 -11.34 -15.60
N PRO A 92 1.05 -12.23 -16.57
CA PRO A 92 1.22 -13.66 -16.39
C PRO A 92 2.68 -14.07 -16.20
N GLU A 93 3.63 -13.28 -16.70
CA GLU A 93 5.06 -13.50 -16.55
C GLU A 93 5.52 -13.37 -15.09
N ILE A 94 4.86 -12.52 -14.29
CA ILE A 94 5.13 -12.40 -12.86
C ILE A 94 4.65 -13.65 -12.12
N ILE A 95 3.46 -14.14 -12.45
CA ILE A 95 2.91 -15.37 -11.87
C ILE A 95 3.77 -16.58 -12.26
N GLN A 96 4.22 -16.65 -13.52
CA GLN A 96 5.15 -17.69 -13.96
C GLN A 96 6.48 -17.61 -13.20
N TRP A 97 7.06 -16.42 -13.06
CA TRP A 97 8.28 -16.22 -12.28
C TRP A 97 8.11 -16.68 -10.84
N ALA A 98 6.99 -16.32 -10.20
CA ALA A 98 6.67 -16.72 -8.85
C ALA A 98 6.56 -18.24 -8.72
N ASN A 99 5.86 -18.89 -9.65
CA ASN A 99 5.68 -20.34 -9.67
C ASN A 99 7.01 -21.11 -9.82
N THR A 100 8.04 -20.53 -10.45
CA THR A 100 9.37 -21.16 -10.52
C THR A 100 10.17 -21.09 -9.21
N ARG A 101 9.80 -20.17 -8.30
CA ARG A 101 10.55 -19.88 -7.06
C ARG A 101 9.81 -20.31 -5.80
N CYS A 102 8.49 -20.29 -5.85
CA CYS A 102 7.62 -20.61 -4.73
C CYS A 102 6.33 -21.28 -5.27
N PRO A 103 6.41 -22.53 -5.79
CA PRO A 103 5.26 -23.22 -6.34
C PRO A 103 4.13 -23.33 -5.30
N GLY A 104 2.95 -22.81 -5.62
CA GLY A 104 1.76 -22.90 -4.77
C GLY A 104 1.77 -21.97 -3.54
N CYS A 105 2.71 -21.04 -3.43
CA CYS A 105 2.78 -20.13 -2.29
C CYS A 105 1.58 -19.17 -2.28
N ALA A 106 0.85 -19.17 -1.16
CA ALA A 106 -0.37 -18.40 -1.00
C ALA A 106 -0.16 -16.91 -1.31
N ALA A 107 0.96 -16.31 -0.88
CA ALA A 107 1.26 -14.88 -1.06
C ALA A 107 1.24 -14.37 -2.53
N TRP A 108 1.26 -15.28 -3.51
CA TRP A 108 1.18 -14.95 -4.94
C TRP A 108 -0.22 -15.15 -5.53
N GLN A 109 -1.20 -15.58 -4.74
CA GLN A 109 -2.58 -15.79 -5.18
C GLN A 109 -3.34 -14.46 -5.24
N ALA A 110 -4.31 -14.40 -6.16
CA ALA A 110 -5.11 -13.22 -6.46
C ALA A 110 -5.59 -12.51 -5.20
N ASP A 111 -6.26 -13.18 -4.26
CA ASP A 111 -6.88 -12.55 -3.09
C ASP A 111 -5.92 -12.25 -1.92
N THR A 112 -4.61 -12.40 -2.10
CA THR A 112 -3.65 -12.30 -0.98
C THR A 112 -2.39 -11.53 -1.33
N PHE A 113 -2.38 -10.78 -2.43
CA PHE A 113 -1.19 -10.15 -2.97
C PHE A 113 -0.73 -8.93 -2.12
N GLN A 114 0.33 -9.12 -1.33
CA GLN A 114 0.78 -8.13 -0.33
C GLN A 114 1.82 -7.14 -0.87
N CYS A 115 1.99 -6.01 -0.18
CA CYS A 115 2.99 -4.97 -0.47
C CYS A 115 4.42 -5.50 -0.72
N VAL A 116 4.89 -6.40 0.15
CA VAL A 116 6.21 -7.07 0.05
C VAL A 116 6.32 -7.84 -1.27
N VAL A 117 5.27 -8.57 -1.64
CA VAL A 117 5.21 -9.39 -2.87
C VAL A 117 5.18 -8.49 -4.10
N PHE A 118 4.43 -7.39 -4.06
CA PHE A 118 4.41 -6.38 -5.11
C PHE A 118 5.82 -5.84 -5.39
N VAL A 119 6.56 -5.45 -4.35
CA VAL A 119 7.93 -4.93 -4.50
C VAL A 119 8.90 -6.00 -5.03
N ILE A 120 8.80 -7.26 -4.57
CA ILE A 120 9.57 -8.38 -5.12
C ILE A 120 9.27 -8.57 -6.62
N ALA A 121 7.99 -8.52 -6.99
CA ALA A 121 7.54 -8.70 -8.36
C ALA A 121 8.03 -7.58 -9.29
N ALA A 122 8.00 -6.32 -8.86
CA ALA A 122 8.49 -5.19 -9.65
C ALA A 122 9.98 -5.31 -9.99
N TYR A 123 10.75 -5.96 -9.13
CA TYR A 123 12.18 -6.20 -9.29
C TYR A 123 12.54 -7.57 -9.91
N ALA A 124 11.56 -8.46 -10.10
CA ALA A 124 11.74 -9.87 -10.46
C ALA A 124 12.62 -10.12 -11.69
N TYR A 125 12.48 -9.27 -12.71
CA TYR A 125 13.21 -9.34 -13.98
C TYR A 125 14.33 -8.29 -14.11
N VAL A 126 14.46 -7.40 -13.13
CA VAL A 126 15.43 -6.30 -13.15
C VAL A 126 16.65 -6.64 -12.30
N GLN A 127 16.43 -6.79 -10.99
CA GLN A 127 17.40 -7.19 -9.99
C GLN A 127 16.64 -7.88 -8.86
N PRO A 128 16.54 -9.22 -8.86
CA PRO A 128 15.83 -9.95 -7.82
C PRO A 128 16.29 -9.51 -6.43
N LEU A 129 15.33 -9.19 -5.56
CA LEU A 129 15.61 -8.65 -4.23
C LEU A 129 16.21 -9.72 -3.31
N PRO A 130 17.16 -9.34 -2.42
CA PRO A 130 17.75 -10.26 -1.45
C PRO A 130 16.86 -10.49 -0.23
N VAL A 131 15.54 -10.65 -0.41
CA VAL A 131 14.55 -10.80 0.67
C VAL A 131 13.92 -12.20 0.66
N GLN A 132 13.81 -12.80 1.84
CA GLN A 132 13.14 -14.07 2.11
C GLN A 132 12.39 -13.98 3.44
N GLY A 133 11.06 -13.86 3.39
CA GLY A 133 10.20 -13.93 4.57
C GLY A 133 10.21 -12.70 5.49
N GLN A 134 10.70 -11.55 5.02
CA GLN A 134 10.62 -10.29 5.79
C GLN A 134 9.25 -9.64 5.67
N ASN A 135 8.78 -9.06 6.77
CA ASN A 135 7.71 -8.07 6.76
C ASN A 135 8.23 -6.71 6.27
N ALA A 136 7.32 -5.83 5.86
CA ALA A 136 7.69 -4.54 5.30
C ALA A 136 8.47 -3.64 6.29
N ASN A 137 8.12 -3.62 7.58
CA ASN A 137 8.85 -2.90 8.62
C ASN A 137 10.29 -3.40 8.86
N GLN A 138 10.66 -4.57 8.31
CA GLN A 138 12.01 -5.10 8.41
C GLN A 138 12.90 -4.70 7.21
N TYR A 139 12.32 -4.18 6.13
CA TYR A 139 13.06 -3.85 4.91
C TYR A 139 14.15 -2.81 5.18
N TRP A 140 13.83 -1.77 5.94
CA TRP A 140 14.78 -0.68 6.19
C TRP A 140 16.08 -1.15 6.83
N GLU A 141 16.01 -2.00 7.84
CA GLU A 141 17.19 -2.54 8.51
C GLU A 141 17.83 -3.68 7.71
N HIS A 142 17.04 -4.50 7.03
CA HIS A 142 17.56 -5.59 6.19
C HIS A 142 18.49 -5.09 5.09
N PHE A 143 18.19 -3.92 4.52
CA PHE A 143 18.96 -3.34 3.41
C PHE A 143 20.19 -2.53 3.84
N VAL A 144 20.46 -2.37 5.14
CA VAL A 144 21.67 -1.68 5.66
C VAL A 144 22.96 -2.25 5.07
N SER A 145 23.04 -3.57 4.93
CA SER A 145 24.25 -4.30 4.57
C SER A 145 24.16 -5.00 3.21
N GLN A 146 23.11 -4.73 2.42
CA GLN A 146 22.90 -5.41 1.15
C GLN A 146 23.76 -4.78 0.05
N PRO A 147 24.69 -5.55 -0.57
CA PRO A 147 25.49 -5.03 -1.67
C PRO A 147 24.62 -4.53 -2.83
N GLY A 148 25.02 -3.40 -3.42
CA GLY A 148 24.28 -2.79 -4.53
C GLY A 148 23.06 -1.96 -4.11
N TRP A 149 22.87 -1.72 -2.82
CA TRP A 149 21.80 -0.88 -2.29
C TRP A 149 22.33 0.23 -1.40
N GLN A 150 21.64 1.36 -1.44
CA GLN A 150 21.87 2.50 -0.56
C GLN A 150 20.57 2.86 0.15
N ARG A 151 20.65 3.12 1.45
CA ARG A 151 19.53 3.71 2.20
C ARG A 151 19.59 5.22 2.13
N LEU A 152 18.47 5.83 1.77
CA LEU A 152 18.28 7.28 1.70
C LEU A 152 17.23 7.69 2.76
N PRO A 153 17.64 8.17 3.94
CA PRO A 153 16.70 8.60 4.97
C PRO A 153 15.78 9.71 4.46
N VAL A 154 14.52 9.74 4.92
CA VAL A 154 13.49 10.62 4.35
C VAL A 154 13.83 12.12 4.40
N HIS A 155 14.49 12.58 5.46
CA HIS A 155 14.83 14.00 5.63
C HIS A 155 16.05 14.38 4.78
N GLY A 156 15.82 15.22 3.75
CA GLY A 156 16.88 15.77 2.90
C GLY A 156 17.32 14.91 1.72
N ASN A 157 16.68 13.75 1.49
CA ASN A 157 16.92 12.96 0.29
C ASN A 157 15.66 12.95 -0.60
N VAL A 158 15.86 13.18 -1.90
CA VAL A 158 14.80 13.07 -2.89
C VAL A 158 14.92 11.68 -3.53
N PRO A 159 13.87 10.83 -3.44
CA PRO A 159 13.92 9.52 -4.07
C PRO A 159 13.89 9.63 -5.60
N GLN A 160 14.33 8.58 -6.26
CA GLN A 160 14.23 8.44 -7.70
C GLN A 160 13.11 7.45 -8.08
N PRO A 161 12.51 7.59 -9.28
CA PRO A 161 11.64 6.56 -9.83
C PRO A 161 12.31 5.18 -9.78
N GLY A 162 11.60 4.19 -9.25
CA GLY A 162 12.08 2.82 -9.06
C GLY A 162 12.62 2.53 -7.65
N ASP A 163 12.91 3.54 -6.83
CA ASP A 163 13.31 3.31 -5.42
C ASP A 163 12.19 2.60 -4.65
N ILE A 164 12.58 1.78 -3.67
CA ILE A 164 11.61 1.19 -2.73
C ILE A 164 11.40 2.17 -1.59
N MET A 165 10.18 2.63 -1.38
CA MET A 165 9.83 3.45 -0.22
C MET A 165 9.47 2.53 0.95
N ALA A 166 10.18 2.67 2.08
CA ALA A 166 10.01 1.83 3.26
C ALA A 166 9.27 2.59 4.36
N TRP A 167 8.31 1.91 5.01
CA TRP A 167 7.43 2.49 6.00
C TRP A 167 7.44 1.70 7.30
N ASN A 168 7.41 2.44 8.40
CA ASN A 168 7.07 1.92 9.72
C ASN A 168 5.60 2.22 10.04
N GLY A 169 5.04 1.47 11.00
CA GLY A 169 3.64 1.60 11.38
C GLY A 169 2.86 0.29 11.26
N GLY A 170 1.69 0.25 11.88
CA GLY A 170 0.88 -0.97 11.98
C GLY A 170 1.66 -2.17 12.57
N ALA A 171 1.14 -3.38 12.36
CA ALA A 171 1.81 -4.60 12.82
C ALA A 171 2.98 -5.04 11.92
N TYR A 172 2.94 -4.69 10.63
CA TYR A 172 3.84 -5.24 9.60
C TYR A 172 4.62 -4.20 8.81
N GLY A 173 4.38 -2.90 9.01
CA GLY A 173 4.90 -1.84 8.13
C GLY A 173 4.25 -1.84 6.75
N HIS A 174 4.84 -1.06 5.83
CA HIS A 174 4.44 -1.03 4.43
C HIS A 174 5.66 -0.77 3.52
N VAL A 175 5.60 -1.23 2.27
CA VAL A 175 6.63 -0.96 1.25
C VAL A 175 5.96 -0.72 -0.10
N SER A 176 6.50 0.22 -0.86
CA SER A 176 5.96 0.59 -2.17
C SER A 176 7.09 0.96 -3.15
N ILE A 177 6.75 1.12 -4.43
CA ILE A 177 7.67 1.55 -5.47
C ILE A 177 7.42 3.02 -5.78
N VAL A 178 8.46 3.85 -5.68
CA VAL A 178 8.39 5.26 -6.07
C VAL A 178 8.21 5.35 -7.59
N LEU A 179 7.16 6.05 -8.03
CA LEU A 179 6.92 6.33 -9.44
C LEU A 179 7.55 7.67 -9.85
N GLY A 180 7.55 8.63 -8.93
CA GLY A 180 8.19 9.93 -9.13
C GLY A 180 7.84 10.93 -8.04
N VAL A 181 8.56 12.04 -8.04
CA VAL A 181 8.29 13.23 -7.21
C VAL A 181 7.92 14.36 -8.16
N ASP A 182 6.92 15.16 -7.82
CA ASP A 182 6.54 16.27 -8.69
C ASP A 182 7.69 17.30 -8.79
N PRO A 183 7.81 18.07 -9.88
CA PRO A 183 8.95 18.98 -10.08
C PRO A 183 9.12 20.07 -9.01
N ARG A 184 8.08 20.32 -8.20
CA ARG A 184 8.11 21.30 -7.11
C ARG A 184 8.47 20.67 -5.75
N HIS A 185 8.67 19.35 -5.70
CA HIS A 185 8.93 18.59 -4.48
C HIS A 185 7.85 18.83 -3.39
N THR A 186 6.60 18.92 -3.84
CA THR A 186 5.40 19.07 -3.00
C THR A 186 4.57 17.79 -2.91
N ALA A 187 4.83 16.81 -3.78
CA ALA A 187 4.12 15.55 -3.78
C ALA A 187 4.99 14.39 -4.30
N ILE A 188 4.73 13.20 -3.79
CA ILE A 188 5.34 11.95 -4.24
C ILE A 188 4.24 10.99 -4.70
N THR A 189 4.47 10.32 -5.83
CA THR A 189 3.59 9.28 -6.35
C THR A 189 4.30 7.93 -6.27
N PHE A 190 3.58 6.91 -5.82
CA PHE A 190 4.08 5.55 -5.67
C PHE A 190 3.02 4.53 -6.08
N ALA A 191 3.48 3.32 -6.41
CA ALA A 191 2.64 2.15 -6.67
C ALA A 191 2.84 1.09 -5.58
N GLN A 192 1.77 0.39 -5.23
CA GLN A 192 1.74 -0.54 -4.10
C GLN A 192 0.72 -1.67 -4.33
N ALA A 193 0.68 -2.59 -3.36
CA ALA A 193 -0.44 -3.49 -3.12
C ALA A 193 -0.68 -3.57 -1.61
N ASN A 194 -1.89 -3.95 -1.22
CA ASN A 194 -2.33 -3.96 0.17
C ASN A 194 -2.15 -2.62 0.92
N GLY A 195 -2.47 -1.52 0.26
CA GLY A 195 -2.67 -0.17 0.79
C GLY A 195 -4.03 0.40 0.38
N GLU A 196 -4.14 1.73 0.34
CA GLU A 196 -5.39 2.44 0.04
C GLU A 196 -5.75 2.41 -1.45
N PHE A 197 -4.73 2.51 -2.33
CA PHE A 197 -4.89 2.54 -3.79
C PHE A 197 -3.64 1.98 -4.49
N PRO A 198 -3.78 1.27 -5.63
CA PRO A 198 -2.62 0.69 -6.35
C PRO A 198 -1.60 1.71 -6.79
N VAL A 199 -2.06 2.93 -7.10
CA VAL A 199 -1.23 4.10 -7.35
C VAL A 199 -1.77 5.23 -6.49
N GLN A 200 -0.90 5.84 -5.68
CA GLN A 200 -1.28 6.89 -4.76
C GLN A 200 -0.28 8.04 -4.83
N THR A 201 -0.79 9.26 -4.62
CA THR A 201 0.03 10.46 -4.44
C THR A 201 -0.21 11.02 -3.05
N LEU A 202 0.88 11.28 -2.32
CA LEU A 202 0.84 11.91 -1.02
C LEU A 202 1.61 13.24 -1.02
N PRO A 203 1.20 14.22 -0.20
CA PRO A 203 1.91 15.47 -0.08
C PRO A 203 3.27 15.26 0.60
N LEU A 204 4.26 16.04 0.18
CA LEU A 204 5.54 16.18 0.85
C LEU A 204 5.53 17.44 1.74
N ASN A 205 6.09 17.31 2.94
CA ASN A 205 6.41 18.44 3.80
C ASN A 205 7.66 19.14 3.27
N HIS A 206 7.89 20.38 3.72
CA HIS A 206 9.05 21.19 3.31
C HIS A 206 10.41 20.56 3.62
N ASP A 207 10.48 19.65 4.60
CA ASP A 207 11.70 18.93 4.98
C ASP A 207 11.92 17.63 4.16
N GLY A 208 11.04 17.35 3.19
CA GLY A 208 11.05 16.16 2.35
C GLY A 208 10.34 14.94 2.96
N SER A 209 9.83 15.03 4.20
CA SER A 209 9.04 13.96 4.79
C SER A 209 7.67 13.83 4.11
N ILE A 210 7.15 12.60 4.02
CA ILE A 210 5.82 12.35 3.46
C ILE A 210 4.77 12.67 4.52
N ASN A 211 3.76 13.46 4.14
CA ASN A 211 2.61 13.70 4.99
C ASN A 211 1.62 12.54 4.88
N THR A 212 1.60 11.70 5.92
CA THR A 212 0.73 10.52 6.05
C THR A 212 -0.58 10.82 6.80
N GLN A 213 -0.85 12.08 7.16
CA GLN A 213 -2.01 12.47 7.97
C GLN A 213 -3.28 12.65 7.12
N ASN A 214 -3.67 11.60 6.40
CA ASN A 214 -4.80 11.60 5.46
C ASN A 214 -6.00 10.72 5.90
N GLY A 215 -5.97 10.18 7.11
CA GLY A 215 -6.97 9.24 7.64
C GLY A 215 -6.54 7.78 7.51
N TYR A 216 -6.17 7.34 6.30
CA TYR A 216 -5.73 5.96 6.05
C TYR A 216 -4.33 5.68 6.60
N TRP A 217 -3.37 6.57 6.31
CA TRP A 217 -1.95 6.39 6.64
C TRP A 217 -1.54 6.97 8.00
N ASN A 218 -2.49 7.42 8.83
CA ASN A 218 -2.20 8.12 10.09
C ASN A 218 -1.32 7.31 11.06
N ALA A 219 -1.37 5.98 10.98
CA ALA A 219 -0.58 5.06 11.82
C ALA A 219 0.78 4.68 11.21
N PHE A 220 1.16 5.29 10.07
CA PHE A 220 2.37 4.98 9.32
C PHE A 220 3.26 6.20 9.13
N GLU A 221 4.55 5.94 9.06
CA GLU A 221 5.59 6.91 8.72
C GLU A 221 6.54 6.31 7.67
N VAL A 222 7.00 7.14 6.73
CA VAL A 222 8.05 6.74 5.80
C VAL A 222 9.40 6.95 6.47
N VAL A 223 10.19 5.88 6.59
CA VAL A 223 11.53 5.95 7.20
C VAL A 223 12.62 6.33 6.20
N GLY A 224 12.38 6.05 4.92
CA GLY A 224 13.28 6.42 3.83
C GLY A 224 13.09 5.55 2.60
N TYR A 225 14.10 5.59 1.73
CA TYR A 225 14.08 4.95 0.43
C TYR A 225 15.27 4.01 0.26
N LEU A 226 15.05 2.87 -0.39
CA LEU A 226 16.07 1.91 -0.76
C LEU A 226 16.41 2.11 -2.23
N HIS A 227 17.60 2.62 -2.48
CA HIS A 227 18.09 3.04 -3.78
C HIS A 227 19.03 1.97 -4.37
N PRO A 228 18.70 1.37 -5.53
CA PRO A 228 19.58 0.41 -6.19
C PRO A 228 20.71 1.13 -6.94
N LEU A 229 21.96 0.77 -6.62
CA LEU A 229 23.17 1.43 -7.14
C LEU A 229 23.59 0.97 -8.54
N ILE A 230 23.07 -0.17 -9.02
CA ILE A 230 23.50 -0.82 -10.26
C ILE A 230 22.48 -0.73 -11.41
N LEU A 231 21.39 0.02 -11.21
CA LEU A 231 20.28 0.13 -12.16
C LEU A 231 20.26 1.46 -12.94
N SER A 232 21.41 2.13 -13.01
CA SER A 232 21.60 3.45 -13.66
C SER A 232 21.14 3.49 -15.11
#